data_AF-A0A6S6SWG9-F1
#
_entry.id   AF-A0A6S6SWG9-F1
#
_cell.length_a   1.000
_cell.length_b   1.000
_cell.length_c   1.000
_cell.angle_alpha   90.00
_cell.angle_beta   90.00
_cell.angle_gamma   90.00
#
_symmetry.space_group_name_H-M   'P 1'
#
loop_
_entity.id
_entity.type
_entity.pdbx_description
1 polymer ?
#
loop_
_entity_poly.entity_id
_entity_poly.type
_entity_poly.pdbx_seq_one_letter_code
_entity_poly.pdbx_strand_id
1 'polypeptide(L)'
;MRKGTSLLAGLLLACSLSTAVSADEVLLEHDGISLRADLNLADDKTLADGVVMMLHGTLAHNRMEIMSTVSELLNEAGYNTLAVNLGFALDKRAEGMLDCGIEHRHRYEDAVQELTAWTDWLEKEGATKVAVWGHSRGGAQVAWFASEHDSDLLSQIILVAPATFAAASAADGYEKRYGKPLAELMSEAQKLVDAGKANEIMNVPGFVYCEDAKASAESFVSYGRADERKNTPTTLKKITKPTLVVIGSADEVVTDLAGQLSGAAQDNVRVETIEGAGHFFRDLYADDMVEVIDDFLDWE
;
A
#
# COMPACT_ATOMS: atom_id res chain seq x y z
N MET A 1 43.15 69.72 0.95
CA MET A 1 41.76 69.44 1.41
C MET A 1 41.09 68.66 0.29
N ARG A 2 40.51 67.47 0.39
CA ARG A 2 40.26 66.47 1.45
C ARG A 2 40.07 65.15 0.64
N LYS A 3 40.70 64.05 1.05
CA LYS A 3 40.51 62.72 0.45
C LYS A 3 39.11 62.20 0.80
N GLY A 4 38.40 61.63 -0.16
CA GLY A 4 37.11 60.96 0.03
C GLY A 4 37.20 59.52 -0.47
N THR A 5 37.25 58.59 0.47
CA THR A 5 37.22 57.14 0.29
C THR A 5 35.76 56.69 0.15
N SER A 6 35.41 56.00 -0.94
CA SER A 6 34.14 55.27 -1.05
C SER A 6 34.44 53.77 -0.98
N LEU A 7 34.09 53.15 0.16
CA LEU A 7 33.98 51.70 0.30
C LEU A 7 32.70 51.25 -0.43
N LEU A 8 32.84 50.39 -1.45
CA LEU A 8 31.74 49.54 -1.92
C LEU A 8 31.70 48.30 -1.01
N ALA A 9 30.67 48.18 -0.19
CA ALA A 9 30.34 46.93 0.50
C ALA A 9 29.45 46.10 -0.44
N GLY A 10 30.01 45.02 -1.01
CA GLY A 10 29.25 44.04 -1.78
C GLY A 10 28.49 43.12 -0.84
N LEU A 11 27.16 43.12 -0.94
CA LEU A 11 26.28 42.17 -0.25
C LEU A 11 26.36 40.83 -0.99
N LEU A 12 27.02 39.83 -0.38
CA LEU A 12 27.02 38.45 -0.86
C LEU A 12 25.67 37.81 -0.51
N LEU A 13 24.80 37.67 -1.51
CA LEU A 13 23.57 36.90 -1.41
C LEU A 13 23.96 35.41 -1.48
N ALA A 14 23.97 34.74 -0.34
CA ALA A 14 24.13 33.28 -0.29
C ALA A 14 22.79 32.65 -0.70
N CYS A 15 22.67 32.25 -1.97
CA CYS A 15 21.61 31.34 -2.40
C CYS A 15 21.95 29.95 -1.84
N SER A 16 21.27 29.55 -0.77
CA SER A 16 21.18 28.16 -0.37
C SER A 16 20.42 27.40 -1.46
N LEU A 17 21.15 26.60 -2.24
CA LEU A 17 20.58 25.59 -3.12
C LEU A 17 20.03 24.47 -2.23
N SER A 18 18.71 24.43 -2.05
CA SER A 18 18.03 23.25 -1.54
C SER A 18 18.21 22.13 -2.57
N THR A 19 19.02 21.13 -2.24
CA THR A 19 19.01 19.86 -2.98
C THR A 19 17.69 19.17 -2.64
N ALA A 20 16.76 19.15 -3.58
CA ALA A 20 15.62 18.25 -3.47
C ALA A 20 16.19 16.83 -3.41
N VAL A 21 16.02 16.16 -2.26
CA VAL A 21 16.26 14.72 -2.13
C VAL A 21 15.23 14.07 -3.05
N SER A 22 15.70 13.57 -4.19
CA SER A 22 14.85 12.80 -5.12
C SER A 22 14.87 11.36 -4.65
N ALA A 23 13.69 10.72 -4.65
CA ALA A 23 13.60 9.27 -4.48
C ALA A 23 14.44 8.53 -5.53
N ASP A 24 15.16 7.50 -5.10
CA ASP A 24 15.88 6.62 -6.00
C ASP A 24 14.93 5.49 -6.47
N GLU A 25 14.71 5.40 -7.79
CA GLU A 25 13.95 4.28 -8.37
C GLU A 25 14.76 2.99 -8.21
N VAL A 26 14.14 1.99 -7.57
CA VAL A 26 14.68 0.65 -7.39
C VAL A 26 13.89 -0.34 -8.23
N LEU A 27 14.61 -1.25 -8.90
CA LEU A 27 14.02 -2.35 -9.65
C LEU A 27 14.42 -3.70 -9.03
N LEU A 28 13.45 -4.61 -8.94
CA LEU A 28 13.62 -5.97 -8.42
C LEU A 28 13.03 -6.97 -9.40
N GLU A 29 13.84 -7.93 -9.86
CA GLU A 29 13.34 -9.05 -10.67
C GLU A 29 12.54 -10.03 -9.79
N HIS A 30 11.30 -10.29 -10.16
CA HIS A 30 10.41 -11.24 -9.48
C HIS A 30 9.44 -11.86 -10.49
N ASP A 31 9.36 -13.20 -10.51
CA ASP A 31 8.44 -13.96 -11.37
C ASP A 31 8.43 -13.54 -12.87
N GLY A 32 9.61 -13.16 -13.38
CA GLY A 32 9.82 -12.81 -14.78
C GLY A 32 9.38 -11.39 -15.15
N ILE A 33 9.12 -10.53 -14.17
CA ILE A 33 8.93 -9.09 -14.35
C ILE A 33 9.89 -8.30 -13.44
N SER A 34 10.26 -7.09 -13.88
CA SER A 34 10.89 -6.11 -13.00
C SER A 34 9.82 -5.35 -12.22
N LEU A 35 9.74 -5.59 -10.91
CA LEU A 35 8.98 -4.76 -9.96
C LEU A 35 9.67 -3.42 -9.76
N ARG A 36 8.89 -2.39 -9.41
CA ARG A 36 9.37 -1.03 -9.16
C ARG A 36 9.01 -0.57 -7.75
N ALA A 37 9.94 0.11 -7.10
CA ALA A 37 9.68 0.88 -5.89
C ALA A 37 10.48 2.19 -5.90
N ASP A 38 10.08 3.14 -5.06
CA ASP A 38 10.83 4.36 -4.80
C ASP A 38 11.42 4.29 -3.38
N LEU A 39 12.75 4.36 -3.29
CA LEU A 39 13.46 4.40 -2.02
C LEU A 39 13.78 5.86 -1.65
N ASN A 40 13.34 6.27 -0.46
CA ASN A 40 13.66 7.56 0.13
C ASN A 40 14.40 7.33 1.45
N LEU A 41 15.68 7.69 1.48
CA LEU A 41 16.45 7.70 2.73
C LEU A 41 16.21 9.02 3.46
N ALA A 42 16.01 8.96 4.78
CA ALA A 42 15.95 10.16 5.60
C ALA A 42 17.34 10.77 5.77
N ASP A 43 17.39 12.06 6.11
CA ASP A 43 18.65 12.78 6.28
C ASP A 43 19.57 12.06 7.29
N ASP A 44 20.82 11.87 6.88
CA ASP A 44 21.86 11.16 7.64
C ASP A 44 21.52 9.69 8.03
N LYS A 45 20.48 9.09 7.44
CA LYS A 45 20.11 7.68 7.66
C LYS A 45 20.60 6.76 6.54
N THR A 46 20.70 5.48 6.86
CA THR A 46 21.03 4.37 5.97
C THR A 46 19.95 3.31 6.07
N LEU A 47 19.91 2.32 5.16
CA LEU A 47 18.97 1.20 5.26
C LEU A 47 19.06 0.47 6.61
N ALA A 48 20.24 0.44 7.23
CA ALA A 48 20.45 -0.22 8.51
C ALA A 48 19.67 0.43 9.67
N ASP A 49 19.23 1.68 9.53
CA ASP A 49 18.40 2.37 10.52
C ASP A 49 16.92 1.93 10.48
N GLY A 50 16.57 1.13 9.47
CA GLY A 50 15.23 0.58 9.27
C GLY A 50 14.48 1.26 8.13
N VAL A 51 13.45 0.58 7.61
CA VAL A 51 12.65 1.07 6.47
C VAL A 51 11.16 0.84 6.71
N VAL A 52 10.35 1.85 6.43
CA VAL A 52 8.89 1.71 6.31
C VAL A 52 8.56 1.35 4.86
N MET A 53 8.23 0.09 4.61
CA MET A 53 7.80 -0.39 3.29
C MET A 53 6.32 -0.09 3.11
N MET A 54 5.96 0.68 2.08
CA MET A 54 4.61 1.22 1.90
C MET A 54 3.89 0.60 0.70
N LEU A 55 2.63 0.19 0.89
CA LEU A 55 1.78 -0.38 -0.15
C LEU A 55 0.50 0.45 -0.40
N HIS A 56 0.30 0.81 -1.67
CA HIS A 56 -0.86 1.58 -2.12
C HIS A 56 -2.16 0.75 -2.20
N GLY A 57 -3.28 1.46 -2.33
CA GLY A 57 -4.61 0.86 -2.46
C GLY A 57 -4.96 0.29 -3.85
N THR A 58 -6.25 0.03 -4.04
CA THR A 58 -6.81 -0.67 -5.20
C THR A 58 -6.40 -0.04 -6.54
N LEU A 59 -5.70 -0.80 -7.39
CA LEU A 59 -5.30 -0.43 -8.76
C LEU A 59 -4.52 0.90 -8.86
N ALA A 60 -3.95 1.37 -7.76
CA ALA A 60 -3.28 2.65 -7.68
C ALA A 60 -1.77 2.55 -7.98
N HIS A 61 -0.96 3.44 -7.42
CA HIS A 61 0.49 3.46 -7.59
C HIS A 61 1.20 4.08 -6.38
N ASN A 62 2.50 3.82 -6.29
CA ASN A 62 3.37 4.25 -5.19
C ASN A 62 3.62 5.76 -5.11
N ARG A 63 3.30 6.52 -6.16
CA ARG A 63 3.40 7.99 -6.22
C ARG A 63 2.05 8.71 -6.17
N MET A 64 0.98 8.03 -5.77
CA MET A 64 -0.31 8.71 -5.58
C MET A 64 -0.23 9.60 -4.34
N GLU A 65 -1.08 10.63 -4.25
CA GLU A 65 -0.95 11.70 -3.25
C GLU A 65 -0.75 11.21 -1.80
N ILE A 66 -1.62 10.35 -1.26
CA ILE A 66 -1.41 9.77 0.08
C ILE A 66 -0.06 9.06 0.24
N MET A 67 0.42 8.36 -0.79
CA MET A 67 1.70 7.63 -0.72
C MET A 67 2.88 8.59 -0.70
N SER A 68 2.88 9.61 -1.58
CA SER A 68 3.95 10.61 -1.63
C SER A 68 3.96 11.46 -0.37
N THR A 69 2.80 11.95 0.08
CA THR A 69 2.70 12.82 1.26
C THR A 69 3.13 12.09 2.52
N VAL A 70 2.69 10.83 2.73
CA VAL A 70 3.13 10.05 3.90
C VAL A 70 4.61 9.68 3.81
N SER A 71 5.12 9.36 2.62
CA SER A 71 6.55 9.09 2.42
C SER A 71 7.40 10.31 2.78
N GLU A 72 7.00 11.51 2.34
CA GLU A 72 7.66 12.78 2.66
C GLU A 72 7.62 13.08 4.16
N LEU A 73 6.44 13.02 4.79
CA LEU A 73 6.29 13.29 6.23
C LEU A 73 7.04 12.29 7.12
N LEU A 74 7.05 10.99 6.75
CA LEU A 74 7.87 10.00 7.46
C LEU A 74 9.37 10.27 7.30
N ASN A 75 9.79 10.72 6.12
CA ASN A 75 11.18 11.10 5.88
C ASN A 75 11.59 12.32 6.73
N GLU A 76 10.73 13.33 6.82
CA GLU A 76 10.90 14.49 7.70
C GLU A 76 10.97 14.09 9.19
N ALA A 77 10.23 13.05 9.58
CA ALA A 77 10.29 12.45 10.92
C ALA A 77 11.51 11.52 11.13
N GLY A 78 12.37 11.34 10.12
CA GLY A 78 13.62 10.58 10.25
C GLY A 78 13.54 9.10 9.83
N TYR A 79 12.46 8.68 9.17
CA TYR A 79 12.27 7.30 8.71
C TYR A 79 12.58 7.14 7.21
N ASN A 80 13.37 6.11 6.87
CA ASN A 80 13.48 5.71 5.47
C ASN A 80 12.17 5.08 5.00
N THR A 81 11.81 5.28 3.74
CA THR A 81 10.62 4.66 3.14
C THR A 81 10.94 3.95 1.84
N LEU A 82 10.26 2.83 1.60
CA LEU A 82 10.26 2.13 0.31
C LEU A 82 8.82 2.04 -0.20
N ALA A 83 8.45 2.92 -1.11
CA ALA A 83 7.10 2.95 -1.67
C ALA A 83 6.98 1.97 -2.85
N VAL A 84 6.35 0.83 -2.60
CA VAL A 84 6.20 -0.28 -3.56
C VAL A 84 5.12 0.03 -4.60
N ASN A 85 5.46 -0.09 -5.88
CA ASN A 85 4.51 -0.02 -6.99
C ASN A 85 4.13 -1.45 -7.41
N LEU A 86 2.92 -1.91 -7.07
CA LEU A 86 2.49 -3.27 -7.41
C LEU A 86 2.66 -3.52 -8.91
N GLY A 87 3.25 -4.65 -9.29
CA GLY A 87 3.54 -4.99 -10.67
C GLY A 87 2.27 -5.27 -11.48
N PHE A 88 1.25 -5.85 -10.85
CA PHE A 88 0.01 -6.28 -11.51
C PHE A 88 0.26 -7.14 -12.76
N ALA A 89 1.28 -8.00 -12.71
CA ALA A 89 1.76 -8.82 -13.82
C ALA A 89 2.19 -8.03 -15.06
N LEU A 90 2.64 -6.78 -14.88
CA LEU A 90 3.17 -5.92 -15.93
C LEU A 90 4.66 -5.63 -15.67
N ASP A 91 5.50 -5.96 -16.64
CA ASP A 91 6.93 -5.70 -16.58
C ASP A 91 7.23 -4.20 -16.48
N LYS A 92 8.06 -3.82 -15.50
CA LYS A 92 8.46 -2.45 -15.20
C LYS A 92 7.28 -1.47 -15.22
N ARG A 93 6.14 -1.85 -14.61
CA ARG A 93 4.90 -1.06 -14.62
C ARG A 93 5.20 0.40 -14.29
N ALA A 94 4.77 1.30 -15.18
CA ALA A 94 4.88 2.74 -14.97
C ALA A 94 4.06 3.17 -13.73
N GLU A 95 4.44 4.29 -13.13
CA GLU A 95 3.56 4.95 -12.17
C GLU A 95 2.23 5.36 -12.83
N GLY A 96 1.15 5.32 -12.05
CA GLY A 96 -0.18 5.69 -12.49
C GLY A 96 -1.25 4.67 -12.11
N MET A 97 -2.52 5.09 -12.17
CA MET A 97 -3.65 4.19 -12.01
C MET A 97 -3.58 3.10 -13.09
N LEU A 98 -3.87 1.86 -12.71
CA LEU A 98 -3.86 0.74 -13.66
C LEU A 98 -4.90 0.98 -14.76
N ASP A 99 -4.48 0.84 -16.02
CA ASP A 99 -5.37 0.93 -17.17
C ASP A 99 -6.34 -0.27 -17.18
N CYS A 100 -7.63 0.01 -17.24
CA CYS A 100 -8.69 -1.00 -17.33
C CYS A 100 -8.77 -1.68 -18.71
N GLY A 101 -8.12 -1.14 -19.73
CA GLY A 101 -8.09 -1.69 -21.08
C GLY A 101 -7.16 -2.88 -21.27
N ILE A 102 -6.35 -3.23 -20.26
CA ILE A 102 -5.42 -4.35 -20.33
C ILE A 102 -6.15 -5.71 -20.25
N GLU A 103 -5.43 -6.77 -20.61
CA GLU A 103 -5.81 -8.11 -20.18
C GLU A 103 -5.30 -8.32 -18.75
N HIS A 104 -6.20 -8.23 -17.77
CA HIS A 104 -5.86 -8.41 -16.37
C HIS A 104 -5.40 -9.86 -16.11
N ARG A 105 -4.14 -10.01 -15.70
CA ARG A 105 -3.51 -11.30 -15.35
C ARG A 105 -2.99 -11.36 -13.92
N HIS A 106 -3.29 -10.33 -13.13
CA HIS A 106 -2.92 -10.24 -11.73
C HIS A 106 -4.01 -10.84 -10.83
N ARG A 107 -3.59 -11.32 -9.66
CA ARG A 107 -4.43 -11.90 -8.60
C ARG A 107 -4.47 -10.97 -7.40
N TYR A 108 -5.33 -11.28 -6.43
CA TYR A 108 -5.43 -10.53 -5.18
C TYR A 108 -4.20 -10.82 -4.31
N GLU A 109 -3.79 -12.09 -4.24
CA GLU A 109 -2.69 -12.59 -3.42
C GLU A 109 -1.29 -12.32 -4.00
N ASP A 110 -1.16 -11.83 -5.24
CA ASP A 110 0.17 -11.51 -5.82
C ASP A 110 0.89 -10.43 -5.00
N ALA A 111 0.15 -9.49 -4.40
CA ALA A 111 0.74 -8.47 -3.52
C ALA A 111 1.49 -9.07 -2.32
N VAL A 112 1.06 -10.22 -1.80
CA VAL A 112 1.75 -10.90 -0.69
C VAL A 112 3.12 -11.42 -1.13
N GLN A 113 3.21 -11.95 -2.35
CA GLN A 113 4.47 -12.42 -2.94
C GLN A 113 5.40 -11.25 -3.27
N GLU A 114 4.87 -10.17 -3.84
CA GLU A 114 5.65 -8.96 -4.11
C GLU A 114 6.19 -8.32 -2.83
N LEU A 115 5.38 -8.22 -1.75
CA LEU A 115 5.84 -7.74 -0.44
C LEU A 115 6.94 -8.63 0.16
N THR A 116 6.83 -9.95 -0.01
CA THR A 116 7.87 -10.90 0.42
C THR A 116 9.17 -10.62 -0.34
N ALA A 117 9.11 -10.49 -1.66
CA ALA A 117 10.27 -10.21 -2.49
C ALA A 117 10.97 -8.87 -2.10
N TRP A 118 10.19 -7.83 -1.81
CA TRP A 118 10.73 -6.55 -1.34
C TRP A 118 11.33 -6.64 0.07
N THR A 119 10.74 -7.44 0.96
CA THR A 119 11.30 -7.68 2.29
C THR A 119 12.65 -8.40 2.20
N ASP A 120 12.75 -9.44 1.36
CA ASP A 120 14.01 -10.16 1.12
C ASP A 120 15.07 -9.26 0.49
N TRP A 121 14.65 -8.37 -0.43
CA TRP A 121 15.52 -7.37 -1.02
C TRP A 121 16.06 -6.39 0.04
N LEU A 122 15.19 -5.87 0.92
CA LEU A 122 15.59 -4.98 2.01
C LEU A 122 16.59 -5.65 2.96
N GLU A 123 16.36 -6.92 3.33
CA GLU A 123 17.30 -7.68 4.16
C GLU A 123 18.69 -7.75 3.51
N LYS A 124 18.73 -8.08 2.22
CA LYS A 124 19.96 -8.23 1.45
C LYS A 124 20.73 -6.92 1.28
N GLU A 125 20.03 -5.81 1.13
CA GLU A 125 20.62 -4.47 1.03
C GLU A 125 21.03 -3.89 2.41
N GLY A 126 20.78 -4.62 3.50
CA GLY A 126 21.31 -4.33 4.83
C GLY A 126 20.33 -3.65 5.77
N ALA A 127 19.03 -3.69 5.48
CA ALA A 127 18.02 -3.27 6.45
C ALA A 127 18.06 -4.18 7.69
N THR A 128 17.98 -3.57 8.87
CA THR A 128 18.00 -4.32 10.15
C THR A 128 16.61 -4.51 10.75
N LYS A 129 15.65 -3.70 10.30
CA LYS A 129 14.24 -3.75 10.71
C LYS A 129 13.35 -3.17 9.61
N VAL A 130 12.14 -3.69 9.47
CA VAL A 130 11.14 -3.23 8.50
C VAL A 130 9.79 -3.10 9.18
N ALA A 131 9.17 -1.92 9.06
CA ALA A 131 7.75 -1.75 9.29
C ALA A 131 7.03 -1.82 7.95
N VAL A 132 5.85 -2.44 7.90
CA VAL A 132 5.06 -2.49 6.66
C VAL A 132 3.79 -1.67 6.83
N TRP A 133 3.65 -0.67 5.98
CA TRP A 133 2.54 0.27 5.92
C TRP A 133 1.65 -0.06 4.72
N GLY A 134 0.32 -0.10 4.89
CA GLY A 134 -0.60 -0.36 3.80
C GLY A 134 -1.89 0.44 3.86
N HIS A 135 -2.31 1.01 2.72
CA HIS A 135 -3.54 1.78 2.59
C HIS A 135 -4.69 0.97 1.96
N SER A 136 -5.91 1.08 2.48
CA SER A 136 -7.11 0.55 1.82
C SER A 136 -6.99 -0.95 1.53
N ARG A 137 -7.20 -1.40 0.29
CA ARG A 137 -6.93 -2.80 -0.12
C ARG A 137 -5.48 -3.21 0.14
N GLY A 138 -4.52 -2.31 -0.07
CA GLY A 138 -3.12 -2.53 0.27
C GLY A 138 -2.95 -2.82 1.76
N GLY A 139 -3.70 -2.14 2.64
CA GLY A 139 -3.76 -2.46 4.07
C GLY A 139 -4.26 -3.88 4.36
N ALA A 140 -5.31 -4.33 3.68
CA ALA A 140 -5.78 -5.72 3.80
C ALA A 140 -4.76 -6.74 3.26
N GLN A 141 -4.02 -6.39 2.20
CA GLN A 141 -2.96 -7.23 1.64
C GLN A 141 -1.72 -7.26 2.54
N VAL A 142 -1.35 -6.15 3.18
CA VAL A 142 -0.30 -6.09 4.21
C VAL A 142 -0.68 -6.92 5.43
N ALA A 143 -1.94 -6.83 5.89
CA ALA A 143 -2.42 -7.66 6.98
C ALA A 143 -2.31 -9.16 6.61
N TRP A 144 -2.70 -9.54 5.38
CA TRP A 144 -2.53 -10.91 4.89
C TRP A 144 -1.06 -11.31 4.93
N PHE A 145 -0.18 -10.52 4.29
CA PHE A 145 1.26 -10.76 4.31
C PHE A 145 1.78 -10.99 5.73
N ALA A 146 1.51 -10.08 6.66
CA ALA A 146 1.97 -10.17 8.05
C ALA A 146 1.40 -11.37 8.83
N SER A 147 0.27 -11.94 8.40
CA SER A 147 -0.31 -13.13 9.03
C SER A 147 0.31 -14.45 8.57
N GLU A 148 1.03 -14.45 7.45
CA GLU A 148 1.63 -15.65 6.85
C GLU A 148 3.17 -15.57 6.78
N HIS A 149 3.75 -14.37 6.89
CA HIS A 149 5.19 -14.09 6.69
C HIS A 149 5.81 -13.35 7.88
N ASP A 150 5.85 -14.01 9.05
CA ASP A 150 6.57 -13.52 10.22
C ASP A 150 8.09 -13.71 10.04
N SER A 151 8.89 -12.71 10.43
CA SER A 151 10.35 -12.75 10.40
C SER A 151 10.96 -11.84 11.49
N ASP A 152 12.25 -12.03 11.80
CA ASP A 152 12.96 -11.15 12.72
C ASP A 152 13.12 -9.72 12.15
N LEU A 153 13.21 -9.60 10.82
CA LEU A 153 13.31 -8.31 10.13
C LEU A 153 12.00 -7.52 10.22
N LEU A 154 10.85 -8.19 10.11
CA LEU A 154 9.54 -7.54 10.22
C LEU A 154 9.29 -7.12 11.67
N SER A 155 9.35 -5.83 11.96
CA SER A 155 9.22 -5.31 13.32
C SER A 155 7.79 -4.91 13.66
N GLN A 156 7.09 -4.19 12.76
CA GLN A 156 5.80 -3.55 13.04
C GLN A 156 4.91 -3.47 11.80
N ILE A 157 3.59 -3.46 12.01
CA ILE A 157 2.58 -3.37 10.95
C ILE A 157 1.74 -2.10 11.12
N ILE A 158 1.51 -1.35 10.05
CA ILE A 158 0.70 -0.13 10.06
C ILE A 158 -0.36 -0.24 8.96
N LEU A 159 -1.63 -0.22 9.37
CA LEU A 159 -2.78 -0.41 8.48
C LEU A 159 -3.62 0.86 8.47
N VAL A 160 -3.63 1.58 7.34
CA VAL A 160 -4.35 2.85 7.19
C VAL A 160 -5.61 2.65 6.38
N ALA A 161 -6.77 2.91 7.01
CA ALA A 161 -8.10 2.62 6.47
C ALA A 161 -8.17 1.26 5.73
N PRO A 162 -7.66 0.17 6.33
CA PRO A 162 -7.52 -1.11 5.63
C PRO A 162 -8.89 -1.67 5.25
N ALA A 163 -8.98 -2.24 4.04
CA ALA A 163 -10.23 -2.76 3.53
C ALA A 163 -10.78 -3.92 4.40
N THR A 164 -12.10 -3.96 4.51
CA THR A 164 -12.85 -5.11 5.04
C THR A 164 -13.41 -5.93 3.89
N PHE A 165 -13.86 -7.15 4.17
CA PHE A 165 -14.47 -8.01 3.17
C PHE A 165 -15.60 -8.87 3.75
N ALA A 166 -16.74 -8.84 3.06
CA ALA A 166 -17.85 -9.76 3.28
C ALA A 166 -18.34 -10.30 1.92
N ALA A 167 -18.28 -11.62 1.73
CA ALA A 167 -18.55 -12.25 0.44
C ALA A 167 -19.96 -11.96 -0.10
N ALA A 168 -20.98 -11.95 0.78
CA ALA A 168 -22.35 -11.64 0.40
C ALA A 168 -22.48 -10.19 -0.09
N SER A 169 -21.97 -9.22 0.67
CA SER A 169 -21.97 -7.80 0.29
C SER A 169 -21.19 -7.55 -1.01
N ALA A 170 -20.07 -8.25 -1.22
CA ALA A 170 -19.28 -8.15 -2.43
C ALA A 170 -20.04 -8.70 -3.66
N ALA A 171 -20.71 -9.83 -3.52
CA ALA A 171 -21.55 -10.40 -4.59
C ALA A 171 -22.74 -9.49 -4.93
N ASP A 172 -23.46 -9.00 -3.91
CA ASP A 172 -24.57 -8.07 -4.07
C ASP A 172 -24.13 -6.75 -4.74
N GLY A 173 -22.98 -6.22 -4.31
CA GLY A 173 -22.39 -5.01 -4.89
C GLY A 173 -21.99 -5.20 -6.35
N TYR A 174 -21.42 -6.35 -6.70
CA TYR A 174 -21.08 -6.71 -8.08
C TYR A 174 -22.33 -6.76 -8.96
N GLU A 175 -23.38 -7.48 -8.53
CA GLU A 175 -24.62 -7.60 -9.31
C GLU A 175 -25.31 -6.25 -9.50
N LYS A 176 -25.39 -5.42 -8.44
CA LYS A 176 -25.95 -4.07 -8.52
C LYS A 176 -25.19 -3.18 -9.51
N ARG A 177 -23.85 -3.30 -9.56
CA ARG A 177 -23.00 -2.47 -10.40
C ARG A 177 -23.00 -2.91 -11.87
N TYR A 178 -22.93 -4.21 -12.10
CA TYR A 178 -22.66 -4.78 -13.44
C TYR A 178 -23.86 -5.51 -14.06
N GLY A 179 -24.98 -5.61 -13.33
CA GLY A 179 -26.22 -6.20 -13.83
C GLY A 179 -26.18 -7.71 -14.07
N LYS A 180 -25.15 -8.39 -13.54
CA LYS A 180 -25.00 -9.85 -13.63
C LYS A 180 -24.60 -10.47 -12.28
N PRO A 181 -25.18 -11.62 -11.89
CA PRO A 181 -24.77 -12.32 -10.67
C PRO A 181 -23.31 -12.76 -10.74
N LEU A 182 -22.52 -12.40 -9.72
CA LEU A 182 -21.11 -12.80 -9.63
C LEU A 182 -20.93 -14.32 -9.67
N ALA A 183 -21.84 -15.06 -9.03
CA ALA A 183 -21.76 -16.53 -8.92
C ALA A 183 -21.77 -17.25 -10.28
N GLU A 184 -22.50 -16.73 -11.27
CA GLU A 184 -22.56 -17.32 -12.61
C GLU A 184 -21.20 -17.21 -13.31
N LEU A 185 -20.64 -16.00 -13.34
CA LEU A 185 -19.33 -15.72 -13.93
C LEU A 185 -18.20 -16.46 -13.20
N MET A 186 -18.29 -16.55 -11.87
CA MET A 186 -17.35 -17.33 -11.05
C MET A 186 -17.39 -18.83 -11.39
N SER A 187 -18.58 -19.39 -11.64
CA SER A 187 -18.71 -20.78 -12.05
C SER A 187 -18.08 -21.03 -13.43
N GLU A 188 -18.24 -20.10 -14.36
CA GLU A 188 -17.61 -20.18 -15.68
C GLU A 188 -16.09 -20.10 -15.58
N ALA A 189 -15.57 -19.13 -14.81
CA ALA A 189 -14.13 -18.97 -14.58
C ALA A 189 -13.52 -20.20 -13.90
N GLN A 190 -14.19 -20.73 -12.86
CA GLN A 190 -13.71 -21.92 -12.16
C GLN A 190 -13.65 -23.16 -13.06
N LYS A 191 -14.62 -23.35 -13.97
CA LYS A 191 -14.56 -24.45 -14.96
C LYS A 191 -13.36 -24.34 -15.89
N LEU A 192 -12.97 -23.13 -16.28
CA LEU A 192 -11.76 -22.91 -17.08
C LEU A 192 -10.50 -23.26 -16.29
N VAL A 193 -10.43 -22.82 -15.02
CA VAL A 193 -9.32 -23.17 -14.12
C VAL A 193 -9.21 -24.69 -13.94
N ASP A 194 -10.31 -25.37 -13.62
CA ASP A 194 -10.35 -26.83 -13.41
C ASP A 194 -9.98 -27.62 -14.67
N ALA A 195 -10.22 -27.05 -15.86
CA ALA A 195 -9.84 -27.61 -17.15
C ALA A 195 -8.37 -27.33 -17.54
N GLY A 196 -7.56 -26.75 -16.65
CA GLY A 196 -6.16 -26.40 -16.92
C GLY A 196 -6.00 -25.15 -17.79
N LYS A 197 -7.03 -24.31 -17.87
CA LYS A 197 -7.08 -23.09 -18.69
C LYS A 197 -7.16 -21.81 -17.86
N ALA A 198 -6.46 -21.79 -16.73
CA ALA A 198 -6.37 -20.65 -15.80
C ALA A 198 -6.06 -19.31 -16.51
N ASN A 199 -5.21 -19.34 -17.54
CA ASN A 199 -4.76 -18.16 -18.28
C ASN A 199 -5.69 -17.74 -19.44
N GLU A 200 -6.79 -18.45 -19.68
CA GLU A 200 -7.77 -18.10 -20.71
C GLU A 200 -8.46 -16.77 -20.35
N ILE A 201 -8.49 -15.84 -21.31
CA ILE A 201 -9.07 -14.50 -21.11
C ILE A 201 -10.59 -14.55 -21.29
N MET A 202 -11.29 -14.06 -20.28
CA MET A 202 -12.73 -13.87 -20.25
C MET A 202 -13.06 -12.39 -20.46
N ASN A 203 -14.13 -12.14 -21.20
CA ASN A 203 -14.76 -10.82 -21.21
C ASN A 203 -15.83 -10.81 -20.11
N VAL A 204 -15.69 -9.91 -19.14
CA VAL A 204 -16.57 -9.81 -17.97
C VAL A 204 -17.17 -8.40 -17.91
N PRO A 205 -18.42 -8.24 -17.44
CA PRO A 205 -19.04 -6.92 -17.37
C PRO A 205 -18.32 -5.99 -16.39
N GLY A 206 -17.59 -6.56 -15.42
CA GLY A 206 -16.61 -5.82 -14.67
C GLY A 206 -15.60 -6.69 -13.91
N PHE A 207 -14.46 -6.10 -13.61
CA PHE A 207 -13.37 -6.68 -12.82
C PHE A 207 -12.77 -5.62 -11.90
N VAL A 208 -12.86 -5.85 -10.58
CA VAL A 208 -12.49 -4.86 -9.55
C VAL A 208 -13.29 -3.56 -9.72
N TYR A 209 -12.73 -2.53 -10.38
CA TYR A 209 -13.41 -1.27 -10.69
C TYR A 209 -13.57 -1.02 -12.20
N CYS A 210 -12.99 -1.89 -13.02
CA CYS A 210 -13.00 -1.78 -14.47
C CYS A 210 -14.32 -2.33 -15.04
N GLU A 211 -15.01 -1.53 -15.84
CA GLU A 211 -16.18 -1.94 -16.62
C GLU A 211 -15.74 -2.57 -17.94
N ASP A 212 -16.53 -3.50 -18.48
CA ASP A 212 -16.26 -4.20 -19.74
C ASP A 212 -14.82 -4.77 -19.84
N ALA A 213 -14.35 -5.32 -18.72
CA ALA A 213 -12.97 -5.71 -18.54
C ALA A 213 -12.63 -7.07 -19.17
N LYS A 214 -11.34 -7.27 -19.43
CA LYS A 214 -10.76 -8.56 -19.83
C LYS A 214 -9.90 -9.09 -18.71
N ALA A 215 -10.23 -10.26 -18.17
CA ALA A 215 -9.45 -10.88 -17.10
C ALA A 215 -9.19 -12.35 -17.43
N SER A 216 -8.04 -12.88 -17.01
CA SER A 216 -7.84 -14.33 -17.02
C SER A 216 -8.84 -15.01 -16.08
N ALA A 217 -9.19 -16.26 -16.37
CA ALA A 217 -10.07 -17.05 -15.51
C ALA A 217 -9.55 -17.11 -14.05
N GLU A 218 -8.23 -17.29 -13.88
CA GLU A 218 -7.61 -17.30 -12.55
C GLU A 218 -7.67 -15.93 -11.86
N SER A 219 -7.42 -14.83 -12.58
CA SER A 219 -7.56 -13.49 -12.03
C SER A 219 -8.98 -13.25 -11.55
N PHE A 220 -9.98 -13.59 -12.36
CA PHE A 220 -11.39 -13.42 -11.99
C PHE A 220 -11.74 -14.25 -10.75
N VAL A 221 -11.32 -15.52 -10.71
CA VAL A 221 -11.53 -16.40 -9.55
C VAL A 221 -10.84 -15.86 -8.29
N SER A 222 -9.58 -15.43 -8.40
CA SER A 222 -8.80 -14.92 -7.28
C SER A 222 -9.49 -13.72 -6.61
N TYR A 223 -9.95 -12.74 -7.39
CA TYR A 223 -10.63 -11.58 -6.83
C TYR A 223 -12.05 -11.92 -6.32
N GLY A 224 -12.80 -12.74 -7.05
CA GLY A 224 -14.21 -13.03 -6.74
C GLY A 224 -14.44 -14.11 -5.68
N ARG A 225 -13.48 -14.99 -5.40
CA ARG A 225 -13.66 -16.05 -4.39
C ARG A 225 -13.82 -15.49 -2.98
N ALA A 226 -14.68 -16.11 -2.18
CA ALA A 226 -14.73 -15.84 -0.76
C ALA A 226 -13.41 -16.31 -0.12
N ASP A 227 -12.69 -15.40 0.52
CA ASP A 227 -11.45 -15.68 1.22
C ASP A 227 -11.39 -14.78 2.46
N GLU A 228 -11.33 -15.38 3.64
CA GLU A 228 -11.37 -14.65 4.91
C GLU A 228 -10.16 -13.74 5.09
N ARG A 229 -9.04 -14.03 4.41
CA ARG A 229 -7.80 -13.25 4.48
C ARG A 229 -7.93 -11.88 3.81
N LYS A 230 -8.96 -11.68 2.98
CA LYS A 230 -9.34 -10.37 2.44
C LYS A 230 -9.97 -9.45 3.50
N ASN A 231 -10.40 -9.99 4.65
CA ASN A 231 -11.02 -9.22 5.72
C ASN A 231 -9.99 -8.88 6.82
N THR A 232 -9.57 -7.62 6.89
CA THR A 232 -8.55 -7.18 7.85
C THR A 232 -8.83 -7.58 9.30
N PRO A 233 -10.05 -7.37 9.88
CA PRO A 233 -10.35 -7.80 11.25
C PRO A 233 -10.23 -9.32 11.48
N THR A 234 -10.42 -10.15 10.44
CA THR A 234 -10.19 -11.59 10.55
C THR A 234 -8.69 -11.89 10.57
N THR A 235 -7.96 -11.28 9.66
CA THR A 235 -6.51 -11.51 9.48
C THR A 235 -5.69 -11.01 10.67
N LEU A 236 -6.08 -9.88 11.28
CA LEU A 236 -5.42 -9.31 12.47
C LEU A 236 -5.23 -10.33 13.60
N LYS A 237 -6.18 -11.25 13.78
CA LYS A 237 -6.14 -12.30 14.82
C LYS A 237 -4.97 -13.29 14.69
N LYS A 238 -4.32 -13.31 13.53
CA LYS A 238 -3.20 -14.19 13.21
C LYS A 238 -1.85 -13.47 13.23
N ILE A 239 -1.86 -12.13 13.33
CA ILE A 239 -0.64 -11.32 13.36
C ILE A 239 -0.11 -11.26 14.79
N THR A 240 1.16 -11.59 14.97
CA THR A 240 1.86 -11.58 16.27
C THR A 240 2.60 -10.27 16.53
N LYS A 241 3.04 -9.58 15.47
CA LYS A 241 3.79 -8.33 15.56
C LYS A 241 2.92 -7.18 16.09
N PRO A 242 3.52 -6.18 16.75
CA PRO A 242 2.83 -4.93 17.06
C PRO A 242 2.19 -4.36 15.79
N THR A 243 0.91 -4.05 15.87
CA THR A 243 0.12 -3.56 14.75
C THR A 243 -0.64 -2.30 15.12
N LEU A 244 -0.52 -1.26 14.31
CA LEU A 244 -1.33 -0.05 14.37
C LEU A 244 -2.40 -0.09 13.28
N VAL A 245 -3.65 0.17 13.66
CA VAL A 245 -4.76 0.38 12.72
C VAL A 245 -5.22 1.82 12.85
N VAL A 246 -5.08 2.60 11.78
CA VAL A 246 -5.53 3.99 11.71
C VAL A 246 -6.85 4.07 10.93
N ILE A 247 -7.86 4.69 11.53
CA ILE A 247 -9.21 4.85 10.98
C ILE A 247 -9.51 6.33 10.83
N GLY A 248 -10.10 6.74 9.71
CA GLY A 248 -10.69 8.08 9.57
C GLY A 248 -12.13 8.06 10.04
N SER A 249 -12.54 8.95 10.94
CA SER A 249 -13.92 8.95 11.46
C SER A 249 -14.96 9.31 10.38
N ALA A 250 -14.53 9.99 9.31
CA ALA A 250 -15.35 10.38 8.16
C ALA A 250 -15.06 9.54 6.91
N ASP A 251 -14.51 8.33 7.05
CA ASP A 251 -14.29 7.40 5.95
C ASP A 251 -15.62 6.86 5.39
N GLU A 252 -15.95 7.26 4.16
CA GLU A 252 -17.15 6.80 3.43
C GLU A 252 -16.90 5.58 2.54
N VAL A 253 -15.66 5.11 2.43
CA VAL A 253 -15.25 3.96 1.61
C VAL A 253 -15.23 2.68 2.45
N VAL A 254 -14.59 2.70 3.62
CA VAL A 254 -14.49 1.55 4.53
C VAL A 254 -15.25 1.86 5.83
N THR A 255 -16.57 1.85 5.73
CA THR A 255 -17.47 2.35 6.79
C THR A 255 -17.69 1.38 7.95
N ASP A 256 -17.38 0.10 7.80
CA ASP A 256 -17.69 -0.95 8.78
C ASP A 256 -16.48 -1.38 9.63
N LEU A 257 -15.26 -0.89 9.32
CA LEU A 257 -14.03 -1.28 10.00
C LEU A 257 -14.08 -1.03 11.51
N ALA A 258 -14.43 0.19 11.93
CA ALA A 258 -14.53 0.54 13.35
C ALA A 258 -15.54 -0.36 14.09
N GLY A 259 -16.69 -0.64 13.45
CA GLY A 259 -17.69 -1.54 13.98
C GLY A 259 -17.17 -2.97 14.16
N GLN A 260 -16.46 -3.50 13.17
CA GLN A 260 -15.86 -4.84 13.24
C GLN A 260 -14.76 -4.96 14.31
N LEU A 261 -14.05 -3.87 14.62
CA LEU A 261 -12.98 -3.85 15.63
C LEU A 261 -13.47 -3.57 17.06
N SER A 262 -14.67 -3.01 17.22
CA SER A 262 -15.23 -2.53 18.51
C SER A 262 -15.36 -3.57 19.65
N GLY A 263 -15.05 -4.84 19.41
CA GLY A 263 -15.02 -5.91 20.42
C GLY A 263 -13.81 -6.85 20.35
N ALA A 264 -12.80 -6.50 19.55
CA ALA A 264 -11.65 -7.35 19.25
C ALA A 264 -10.35 -6.77 19.84
N ALA A 265 -10.36 -6.50 21.16
CA ALA A 265 -9.14 -6.10 21.87
C ALA A 265 -8.08 -7.22 21.73
N GLN A 266 -6.90 -6.85 21.25
CA GLN A 266 -5.74 -7.71 21.10
C GLN A 266 -4.53 -6.95 21.65
N ASP A 267 -3.74 -7.60 22.50
CA ASP A 267 -2.66 -6.93 23.23
C ASP A 267 -1.60 -6.31 22.30
N ASN A 268 -1.42 -6.87 21.11
CA ASN A 268 -0.49 -6.38 20.09
C ASN A 268 -1.12 -5.42 19.07
N VAL A 269 -2.40 -5.06 19.20
CA VAL A 269 -3.10 -4.19 18.24
C VAL A 269 -3.51 -2.88 18.91
N ARG A 270 -2.95 -1.77 18.41
CA ARG A 270 -3.39 -0.40 18.71
C ARG A 270 -4.33 0.07 17.62
N VAL A 271 -5.50 0.60 18.00
CA VAL A 271 -6.47 1.17 17.06
C VAL A 271 -6.60 2.66 17.36
N GLU A 272 -6.35 3.49 16.36
CA GLU A 272 -6.41 4.95 16.45
C GLU A 272 -7.41 5.49 15.44
N THR A 273 -8.20 6.49 15.87
CA THR A 273 -9.18 7.14 15.00
C THR A 273 -8.84 8.62 14.88
N ILE A 274 -8.62 9.08 13.65
CA ILE A 274 -8.37 10.49 13.34
C ILE A 274 -9.72 11.14 13.04
N GLU A 275 -10.12 12.04 13.92
CA GLU A 275 -11.41 12.71 13.84
C GLU A 275 -11.48 13.64 12.63
N GLY A 276 -12.54 13.51 11.82
CA GLY A 276 -12.74 14.30 10.60
C GLY A 276 -12.01 13.77 9.37
N ALA A 277 -11.05 12.86 9.52
CA ALA A 277 -10.32 12.30 8.40
C ALA A 277 -11.22 11.38 7.56
N GLY A 278 -11.18 11.57 6.24
CA GLY A 278 -11.78 10.66 5.26
C GLY A 278 -10.82 9.55 4.83
N HIS A 279 -11.22 8.73 3.84
CA HIS A 279 -10.46 7.55 3.40
C HIS A 279 -9.00 7.81 2.96
N PHE A 280 -8.71 9.03 2.50
CA PHE A 280 -7.41 9.40 1.94
C PHE A 280 -6.56 10.27 2.86
N PHE A 281 -7.04 10.65 4.06
CA PHE A 281 -6.27 11.42 5.04
C PHE A 281 -5.54 12.64 4.45
N ARG A 282 -6.25 13.46 3.66
CA ARG A 282 -5.66 14.61 2.96
C ARG A 282 -5.36 15.77 3.90
N ASP A 283 -4.49 16.67 3.44
CA ASP A 283 -4.13 17.90 4.13
C ASP A 283 -3.63 17.59 5.56
N LEU A 284 -4.06 18.34 6.57
CA LEU A 284 -3.65 18.17 7.96
C LEU A 284 -3.88 16.76 8.55
N TYR A 285 -4.77 15.95 7.95
CA TYR A 285 -5.01 14.60 8.44
C TYR A 285 -3.85 13.65 8.12
N ALA A 286 -3.00 13.99 7.14
CA ALA A 286 -1.78 13.25 6.86
C ALA A 286 -0.76 13.50 7.98
N ASP A 287 -0.61 14.74 8.44
CA ASP A 287 0.24 15.11 9.57
C ASP A 287 -0.22 14.39 10.86
N ASP A 288 -1.51 14.49 11.20
CA ASP A 288 -2.09 13.82 12.38
C ASP A 288 -1.85 12.30 12.35
N MET A 289 -1.94 11.70 11.15
CA MET A 289 -1.68 10.27 10.97
C MET A 289 -0.21 9.94 11.16
N VAL A 290 0.69 10.74 10.60
CA VAL A 290 2.14 10.49 10.72
C VAL A 290 2.62 10.72 12.14
N GLU A 291 2.06 11.67 12.90
CA GLU A 291 2.34 11.82 14.33
C GLU A 291 1.99 10.54 15.11
N VAL A 292 0.83 9.95 14.83
CA VAL A 292 0.40 8.68 15.45
C VAL A 292 1.29 7.51 15.02
N ILE A 293 1.77 7.50 13.77
CA ILE A 293 2.69 6.48 13.26
C ILE A 293 4.08 6.63 13.89
N ASP A 294 4.60 7.85 14.04
CA ASP A 294 5.88 8.15 14.66
C ASP A 294 5.92 7.66 16.12
N ASP A 295 4.91 8.05 16.91
CA ASP A 295 4.73 7.58 18.29
C ASP A 295 4.61 6.04 18.39
N PHE A 296 4.04 5.40 17.36
CA PHE A 296 3.95 3.95 17.32
C PHE A 296 5.26 3.28 16.92
N LEU A 297 5.99 3.83 15.94
CA LEU A 297 7.27 3.29 15.46
C LEU A 297 8.33 3.37 16.55
N ASP A 298 8.51 4.55 17.15
CA ASP A 298 9.48 4.79 18.25
C ASP A 298 10.88 4.22 17.92
N TRP A 299 11.36 4.45 16.69
CA TRP A 299 12.73 4.07 16.29
C TRP A 299 13.69 5.22 16.59
N GLU A 300 14.69 4.96 17.45
CA GLU A 300 15.83 5.87 17.67
C GLU A 300 16.77 5.96 16.46
#